data_AF-A0A924NDD1-F1
#
_entry.id   AF-A0A924NDD1-F1
#
_cell.length_a   1.000
_cell.length_b   1.000
_cell.length_c   1.000
_cell.angle_alpha   90.00
_cell.angle_beta   90.00
_cell.angle_gamma   90.00
#
_symmetry.space_group_name_H-M   'P 1'
#
loop_
_entity.id
_entity.type
_entity.pdbx_description
1 polymer ?
#
loop_
_entity_poly.entity_id
_entity_poly.type
_entity_poly.pdbx_seq_one_letter_code
_entity_poly.pdbx_strand_id
1 'polypeptide(L)'
;MAQRVARLLEAGNLARAAVVAVSHTASPRLVCAGGICVTGGAGVGPARKAAAGVAEYAELCVTSNFTFLTGASHPEELVTRAADLGLAAIAITDRNSLAGVVRAHVALRELARMRAEAVDAQIKVRSQIQMDSCSRQDMAMAPALAVEPTLMPLPRLIIGVRLVLMDSAVQWLALPTDRAAYARLSRLLSLGKGRAPKGECHLRQADVMDHATGMILIALPQGAGSAADTADLLRLTRRFAGMVYLGAAPRYDGQDQPRFDALAGLSQRTGLPMVALGDVLMHHGSRRRLADVLTCLRQGLTVDRIGKHALPNAERRLKSPTDMARLFQRFPAAIKRSVEIADRCGFSLAELSYEYPDEITDGEAAQDRLARITDIGLAKRFPAGVPDATRAKVVKELRI
;
A
#
# COMPACT_ATOMS: atom_id res chain seq x y z
N MET A 1 6.32 -13.01 31.13
CA MET A 1 6.21 -12.00 30.06
C MET A 1 7.41 -11.05 30.04
N ALA A 2 7.70 -10.33 31.14
CA ALA A 2 8.86 -9.43 31.23
C ALA A 2 10.20 -10.11 30.89
N GLN A 3 10.44 -11.33 31.38
CA GLN A 3 11.65 -12.10 31.07
C GLN A 3 11.78 -12.54 29.60
N ARG A 4 10.67 -12.66 28.85
CA ARG A 4 10.67 -13.10 27.44
C ARG A 4 10.87 -11.92 26.49
N VAL A 5 10.31 -10.76 26.83
CA VAL A 5 10.56 -9.49 26.14
C VAL A 5 11.99 -9.02 26.38
N ALA A 6 12.51 -9.13 27.62
CA ALA A 6 13.90 -8.79 27.95
C ALA A 6 14.92 -9.62 27.15
N ARG A 7 14.76 -10.95 27.07
CA ARG A 7 15.65 -11.81 26.27
C ARG A 7 15.61 -11.50 24.76
N LEU A 8 14.46 -11.07 24.23
CA LEU A 8 14.33 -10.71 22.82
C LEU A 8 14.94 -9.34 22.51
N LEU A 9 14.94 -8.43 23.47
CA LEU A 9 15.62 -7.14 23.40
C LEU A 9 17.14 -7.29 23.51
N GLU A 10 17.63 -8.15 24.42
CA GLU A 10 19.05 -8.48 24.56
C GLU A 10 19.61 -9.19 23.31
N ALA A 11 18.78 -9.97 22.60
CA ALA A 11 19.14 -10.62 21.34
C ALA A 11 19.04 -9.70 20.09
N GLY A 12 18.81 -8.39 20.27
CA GLY A 12 18.76 -7.40 19.18
C GLY A 12 17.55 -7.54 18.24
N ASN A 13 16.55 -8.35 18.59
CA ASN A 13 15.44 -8.69 17.69
C ASN A 13 14.18 -7.85 18.01
N LEU A 14 14.30 -6.55 17.74
CA LEU A 14 13.27 -5.53 18.03
C LEU A 14 11.90 -5.84 17.41
N ALA A 15 11.89 -6.43 16.22
CA ALA A 15 10.65 -6.81 15.52
C ALA A 15 9.86 -7.89 16.27
N ARG A 16 10.54 -8.90 16.83
CA ARG A 16 9.88 -9.96 17.62
C ARG A 16 9.43 -9.48 19.00
N ALA A 17 10.18 -8.58 19.63
CA ALA A 17 9.79 -8.00 20.92
C ALA A 17 8.50 -7.17 20.80
N ALA A 18 8.33 -6.42 19.70
CA ALA A 18 7.13 -5.64 19.42
C ALA A 18 5.89 -6.53 19.21
N VAL A 19 6.02 -7.65 18.49
CA VAL A 19 4.90 -8.57 18.22
C VAL A 19 4.36 -9.22 19.50
N VAL A 20 5.25 -9.65 20.41
CA VAL A 20 4.84 -10.31 21.67
C VAL A 20 4.12 -9.34 22.62
N ALA A 21 4.44 -8.04 22.55
CA ALA A 21 3.80 -7.02 23.38
C ALA A 21 2.38 -6.64 22.91
N VAL A 22 2.08 -6.78 21.61
CA VAL A 22 0.82 -6.32 21.00
C VAL A 22 -0.32 -7.35 21.13
N SER A 23 0.00 -8.65 21.23
CA SER A 23 -0.97 -9.74 21.21
C SER A 23 -1.90 -9.87 22.44
N HIS A 24 -1.83 -9.01 23.46
CA HIS A 24 -2.57 -9.21 24.73
C HIS A 24 -3.39 -8.02 25.26
N THR A 25 -3.75 -7.05 24.43
CA THR A 25 -4.68 -5.96 24.82
C THR A 25 -6.05 -6.06 24.15
N ALA A 26 -6.61 -7.27 24.04
CA ALA A 26 -7.99 -7.47 23.58
C ALA A 26 -8.76 -8.40 24.53
N SER A 27 -9.59 -7.81 25.40
CA SER A 27 -10.68 -8.52 26.07
C SER A 27 -11.96 -8.38 25.24
N PRO A 28 -12.59 -9.45 24.74
CA PRO A 28 -13.88 -9.36 24.08
C PRO A 28 -15.02 -9.72 25.06
N ARG A 29 -16.01 -8.84 25.19
CA ARG A 29 -17.37 -9.23 25.60
C ARG A 29 -18.23 -9.21 24.33
N LEU A 30 -18.56 -10.38 23.79
CA LEU A 30 -19.45 -10.56 22.64
C LEU A 30 -20.73 -11.26 23.12
N VAL A 31 -21.88 -10.64 22.90
CA VAL A 31 -23.21 -11.25 23.08
C VAL A 31 -23.66 -11.79 21.73
N CYS A 32 -23.99 -13.08 21.65
CA CYS A 32 -24.48 -13.75 20.44
C CYS A 32 -26.00 -13.63 20.32
N ALA A 33 -26.49 -13.45 19.09
CA ALA A 33 -27.85 -13.79 18.68
C ALA A 33 -27.79 -14.47 17.31
N GLY A 34 -28.37 -15.67 17.21
CA GLY A 34 -28.40 -16.52 16.00
C GLY A 34 -29.32 -15.99 14.89
N GLY A 35 -29.49 -16.63 13.74
CA GLY A 35 -28.97 -17.89 13.23
C GLY A 35 -29.46 -18.13 11.78
N ILE A 36 -28.94 -19.22 11.20
CA ILE A 36 -29.44 -20.04 10.07
C ILE A 36 -29.26 -19.52 8.62
N CYS A 37 -28.60 -20.37 7.82
CA CYS A 37 -28.33 -20.30 6.37
C CYS A 37 -29.40 -21.01 5.53
N VAL A 38 -29.58 -20.61 4.25
CA VAL A 38 -29.96 -21.50 3.14
C VAL A 38 -29.24 -21.07 1.84
N THR A 39 -28.84 -22.05 1.02
CA THR A 39 -27.89 -22.02 -0.11
C THR A 39 -28.51 -21.98 -1.52
N GLY A 40 -27.73 -21.50 -2.51
CA GLY A 40 -27.81 -21.82 -3.95
C GLY A 40 -27.43 -20.61 -4.83
N GLY A 41 -26.66 -20.64 -5.93
CA GLY A 41 -25.88 -21.64 -6.65
C GLY A 41 -25.18 -20.95 -7.86
N ALA A 42 -23.93 -21.38 -8.13
CA ALA A 42 -23.09 -21.32 -9.35
C ALA A 42 -22.90 -20.04 -10.21
N GLY A 43 -21.63 -19.59 -10.31
CA GLY A 43 -21.06 -18.73 -11.35
C GLY A 43 -19.55 -18.50 -11.14
N VAL A 44 -18.69 -18.92 -12.08
CA VAL A 44 -17.24 -19.16 -11.91
C VAL A 44 -16.38 -17.89 -12.05
N GLY A 45 -15.64 -17.61 -10.99
CA GLY A 45 -14.50 -16.71 -10.79
C GLY A 45 -14.02 -16.96 -9.34
N PRO A 46 -12.82 -16.55 -8.87
CA PRO A 46 -12.49 -16.67 -7.45
C PRO A 46 -13.30 -15.62 -6.68
N ALA A 47 -14.61 -15.85 -6.58
CA ALA A 47 -15.53 -15.06 -5.80
C ALA A 47 -15.13 -15.29 -4.33
N ARG A 48 -14.48 -14.29 -3.73
CA ARG A 48 -14.47 -14.17 -2.28
C ARG A 48 -15.92 -14.29 -1.84
N LYS A 49 -16.27 -15.38 -1.15
CA LYS A 49 -17.55 -15.50 -0.46
C LYS A 49 -17.66 -14.27 0.43
N ALA A 50 -18.57 -13.35 0.10
CA ALA A 50 -18.88 -12.21 0.93
C ALA A 50 -19.37 -12.76 2.28
N ALA A 51 -18.48 -12.75 3.27
CA ALA A 51 -18.86 -13.04 4.64
C ALA A 51 -19.90 -11.97 5.03
N ALA A 52 -21.09 -12.43 5.42
CA ALA A 52 -22.24 -11.58 5.66
C ALA A 52 -21.91 -10.40 6.59
N GLY A 53 -22.14 -9.17 6.11
CA GLY A 53 -22.35 -7.98 6.94
C GLY A 53 -21.16 -7.06 7.22
N VAL A 54 -19.92 -7.40 6.83
CA VAL A 54 -18.78 -6.48 7.03
C VAL A 54 -18.65 -5.57 5.80
N ALA A 55 -18.77 -4.25 6.00
CA ALA A 55 -18.53 -3.29 4.93
C ALA A 55 -17.10 -3.49 4.39
N GLU A 56 -16.93 -3.67 3.08
CA GLU A 56 -15.60 -3.69 2.46
C GLU A 56 -15.18 -2.26 2.11
N TYR A 57 -13.90 -1.96 2.30
CA TYR A 57 -13.34 -0.65 1.98
C TYR A 57 -11.90 -0.81 1.48
N ALA A 58 -11.56 -0.05 0.44
CA ALA A 58 -10.20 0.10 -0.05
C ALA A 58 -9.74 1.54 0.19
N GLU A 59 -8.63 1.72 0.92
CA GLU A 59 -8.08 3.06 1.11
C GLU A 59 -7.20 3.42 -0.10
N LEU A 60 -7.66 4.38 -0.91
CA LEU A 60 -6.96 4.76 -2.15
C LEU A 60 -6.07 6.00 -2.00
N CYS A 61 -6.02 6.61 -0.81
CA CYS A 61 -5.39 7.90 -0.60
C CYS A 61 -4.52 7.93 0.66
N VAL A 62 -3.32 7.33 0.57
CA VAL A 62 -2.37 7.24 1.68
C VAL A 62 -1.08 7.98 1.37
N THR A 63 -0.63 8.80 2.32
CA THR A 63 0.67 9.47 2.28
C THR A 63 1.63 8.79 3.25
N SER A 64 2.79 8.37 2.76
CA SER A 64 3.85 7.80 3.58
C SER A 64 4.94 8.84 3.87
N ASN A 65 5.90 8.49 4.73
CA ASN A 65 7.06 9.33 5.04
C ASN A 65 7.96 9.64 3.82
N PHE A 66 7.77 8.96 2.69
CA PHE A 66 8.42 9.30 1.42
C PHE A 66 7.86 10.58 0.80
N THR A 67 6.69 11.04 1.25
CA THR A 67 6.34 12.46 1.13
C THR A 67 7.01 13.22 2.26
N PHE A 68 8.16 13.81 1.93
CA PHE A 68 9.09 14.39 2.89
C PHE A 68 8.41 15.39 3.83
N LEU A 69 8.73 15.27 5.13
CA LEU A 69 8.20 16.10 6.23
C LEU A 69 6.67 16.25 6.24
N THR A 70 5.95 15.26 5.72
CA THR A 70 4.48 15.27 5.65
C THR A 70 3.86 13.97 6.14
N GLY A 71 4.24 12.83 5.56
CA GLY A 71 3.73 11.54 6.04
C GLY A 71 4.41 11.13 7.34
N ALA A 72 3.61 10.72 8.33
CA ALA A 72 4.09 10.41 9.68
C ALA A 72 4.21 8.90 9.93
N SER A 73 4.22 8.09 8.87
CA SER A 73 4.29 6.64 8.96
C SER A 73 5.06 6.05 7.80
N HIS A 74 5.79 4.99 8.11
CA HIS A 74 6.48 4.19 7.12
C HIS A 74 5.47 3.36 6.30
N PRO A 75 5.75 3.09 5.02
CA PRO A 75 4.88 2.24 4.19
C PRO A 75 4.62 0.86 4.82
N GLU A 76 5.61 0.29 5.51
CA GLU A 76 5.53 -1.00 6.19
C GLU A 76 4.50 -0.99 7.33
N GLU A 77 4.45 0.10 8.11
CA GLU A 77 3.48 0.29 9.19
C GLU A 77 2.06 0.46 8.64
N LEU A 78 1.93 1.19 7.52
CA LEU A 78 0.66 1.43 6.85
C LEU A 78 0.05 0.13 6.30
N VAL A 79 0.86 -0.69 5.63
CA VAL A 79 0.41 -1.99 5.09
C VAL A 79 0.08 -2.97 6.21
N THR A 80 0.90 -3.04 7.26
CA THR A 80 0.63 -3.89 8.43
C THR A 80 -0.70 -3.49 9.07
N ARG A 81 -0.90 -2.19 9.31
CA ARG A 81 -2.13 -1.69 9.89
C ARG A 81 -3.35 -1.90 8.99
N ALA A 82 -3.18 -1.82 7.67
CA ALA A 82 -4.25 -2.12 6.71
C ALA A 82 -4.71 -3.58 6.82
N ALA A 83 -3.77 -4.51 7.02
CA ALA A 83 -4.07 -5.91 7.26
C ALA A 83 -4.80 -6.12 8.60
N ASP A 84 -4.34 -5.48 9.67
CA ASP A 84 -4.99 -5.56 11.00
C ASP A 84 -6.44 -5.02 10.97
N LEU A 85 -6.70 -4.02 10.14
CA LEU A 85 -8.02 -3.38 9.99
C LEU A 85 -8.94 -4.13 9.02
N GLY A 86 -8.45 -5.14 8.30
CA GLY A 86 -9.23 -5.90 7.32
C GLY A 86 -9.59 -5.10 6.06
N LEU A 87 -8.72 -4.19 5.60
CA LEU A 87 -8.94 -3.46 4.36
C LEU A 87 -8.89 -4.40 3.15
N ALA A 88 -9.75 -4.13 2.14
CA ALA A 88 -9.73 -4.89 0.89
C ALA A 88 -8.46 -4.57 0.07
N ALA A 89 -8.08 -3.30 0.03
CA ALA A 89 -6.87 -2.81 -0.61
C ALA A 89 -6.35 -1.53 0.06
N ILE A 90 -5.08 -1.24 -0.16
CA ILE A 90 -4.41 0.00 0.23
C ILE A 90 -3.59 0.54 -0.94
N ALA A 91 -3.81 1.79 -1.33
CA ALA A 91 -2.99 2.49 -2.30
C ALA A 91 -2.02 3.44 -1.59
N ILE A 92 -0.72 3.30 -1.87
CA ILE A 92 0.28 4.27 -1.42
C ILE A 92 0.38 5.34 -2.51
N THR A 93 0.02 6.57 -2.18
CA THR A 93 -0.09 7.71 -3.10
C THR A 93 0.73 8.90 -2.59
N ASP A 94 2.05 8.74 -2.57
CA ASP A 94 2.96 9.81 -2.17
C ASP A 94 2.94 10.99 -3.16
N ARG A 95 3.25 12.19 -2.65
CA ARG A 95 3.24 13.42 -3.45
C ARG A 95 4.35 13.38 -4.50
N ASN A 96 3.96 13.35 -5.78
CA ASN A 96 4.86 13.37 -6.94
C ASN A 96 6.02 12.35 -6.85
N SER A 97 5.78 11.19 -6.21
CA SER A 97 6.82 10.19 -5.94
C SER A 97 6.26 8.78 -5.84
N LEU A 98 7.04 7.81 -6.32
CA LEU A 98 6.78 6.37 -6.19
C LEU A 98 7.71 5.68 -5.17
N ALA A 99 8.52 6.44 -4.42
CA ALA A 99 9.57 5.86 -3.59
C ALA A 99 9.02 4.94 -2.47
N GLY A 100 7.87 5.28 -1.88
CA GLY A 100 7.26 4.49 -0.81
C GLY A 100 6.65 3.17 -1.26
N VAL A 101 6.32 3.02 -2.54
CA VAL A 101 5.56 1.85 -3.03
C VAL A 101 6.38 0.56 -3.01
N VAL A 102 7.69 0.65 -3.21
CA VAL A 102 8.60 -0.51 -3.17
C VAL A 102 8.71 -1.06 -1.75
N ARG A 103 8.82 -0.17 -0.75
CA ARG A 103 8.87 -0.55 0.67
C ARG A 103 7.56 -1.20 1.13
N ALA A 104 6.42 -0.63 0.72
CA ALA A 104 5.11 -1.24 0.95
C ALA A 104 5.02 -2.66 0.36
N HIS A 105 5.51 -2.84 -0.87
CA HIS A 105 5.48 -4.13 -1.56
C HIS A 105 6.34 -5.18 -0.86
N VAL A 106 7.56 -4.83 -0.45
CA VAL A 106 8.43 -5.72 0.32
C VAL A 106 7.77 -6.12 1.64
N ALA A 107 7.21 -5.18 2.39
CA ALA A 107 6.50 -5.51 3.63
C ALA A 107 5.30 -6.43 3.42
N LEU A 108 4.49 -6.20 2.38
CA LEU A 108 3.35 -7.07 2.07
C LEU A 108 3.80 -8.49 1.71
N ARG A 109 4.92 -8.64 0.98
CA ARG A 109 5.50 -9.95 0.67
C ARG A 109 5.98 -10.67 1.93
N GLU A 110 6.63 -9.96 2.84
CA GLU A 110 7.06 -10.53 4.13
C GLU A 110 5.86 -10.95 4.99
N LEU A 111 4.81 -10.14 5.07
CA LEU A 111 3.56 -10.49 5.77
C LEU A 111 2.89 -11.73 5.15
N ALA A 112 2.87 -11.82 3.82
CA ALA A 112 2.35 -12.99 3.11
C ALA A 112 3.17 -14.25 3.41
N ARG A 113 4.50 -14.14 3.45
CA ARG A 113 5.40 -15.25 3.81
C ARG A 113 5.16 -15.72 5.25
N MET A 114 5.15 -14.78 6.21
CA MET A 114 4.89 -15.08 7.63
C MET A 114 3.52 -15.73 7.83
N ARG A 115 2.50 -15.28 7.08
CA ARG A 115 1.17 -15.89 7.12
C ARG A 115 1.17 -17.31 6.55
N ALA A 116 1.84 -17.56 5.43
CA ALA A 116 1.96 -18.90 4.85
C ALA A 116 2.69 -19.86 5.80
N GLU A 117 3.78 -19.41 6.43
CA GLU A 117 4.51 -20.15 7.46
C GLU A 117 3.63 -20.46 8.68
N ALA A 118 2.83 -19.49 9.15
CA ALA A 118 1.91 -19.70 10.28
C ALA A 118 0.80 -20.71 9.96
N VAL A 119 0.25 -20.67 8.74
CA VAL A 119 -0.75 -21.64 8.27
C VAL A 119 -0.13 -23.06 8.19
N ASP A 120 1.07 -23.21 7.64
CA ASP A 120 1.77 -24.50 7.57
C ASP A 120 2.12 -25.07 8.96
N ALA A 121 2.58 -24.21 9.88
CA ALA A 121 2.86 -24.62 11.26
C ALA A 121 1.59 -25.09 12.00
N GLN A 122 0.44 -24.48 11.72
CA GLN A 122 -0.84 -24.84 12.33
C GLN A 122 -1.43 -26.13 11.74
N ILE A 123 -1.19 -26.42 10.46
CA ILE A 123 -1.61 -27.67 9.79
C ILE A 123 -0.74 -28.87 10.24
N LYS A 124 0.46 -28.64 10.79
CA LYS A 124 1.40 -29.68 11.23
C LYS A 124 1.12 -30.32 12.61
N VAL A 125 -0.01 -30.03 13.27
CA VAL A 125 -0.39 -30.71 14.52
C VAL A 125 -0.84 -32.15 14.24
N ARG A 126 0.10 -33.10 14.29
CA ARG A 126 -0.11 -34.53 13.97
C ARG A 126 -0.36 -35.46 15.17
N SER A 127 -0.60 -34.94 16.37
CA SER A 127 -0.99 -35.79 17.50
C SER A 127 -1.87 -35.03 18.48
N GLN A 128 -3.17 -35.29 18.46
CA GLN A 128 -4.16 -34.82 19.45
C GLN A 128 -4.43 -35.89 20.52
N ILE A 129 -3.46 -36.76 20.82
CA ILE A 129 -3.60 -37.73 21.90
C ILE A 129 -3.16 -37.05 23.19
N GLN A 130 -4.13 -36.62 23.99
CA GLN A 130 -3.87 -36.23 25.37
C GLN A 130 -4.16 -37.46 26.25
N MET A 131 -3.09 -38.11 26.69
CA MET A 131 -3.16 -39.23 27.62
C MET A 131 -3.40 -38.67 29.02
N ASP A 132 -4.48 -39.08 29.69
CA ASP A 132 -4.72 -38.69 31.07
C ASP A 132 -3.63 -39.33 31.96
N SER A 133 -2.88 -38.50 32.67
CA SER A 133 -1.77 -38.91 33.52
C SER A 133 -2.18 -39.83 34.68
N CYS A 134 -3.46 -39.82 35.08
CA CYS A 134 -3.96 -40.69 36.16
C CYS A 134 -4.52 -42.02 35.67
N SER A 135 -5.19 -42.05 34.51
CA SER A 135 -5.85 -43.26 34.00
C SER A 135 -5.09 -43.98 32.88
N ARG A 136 -4.08 -43.35 32.26
CA ARG A 136 -3.39 -43.84 31.04
C ARG A 136 -4.37 -44.21 29.91
N GLN A 137 -5.57 -43.64 29.92
CA GLN A 137 -6.56 -43.82 28.87
C GLN A 137 -6.45 -42.67 27.87
N ASP A 138 -6.62 -43.01 26.59
CA ASP A 138 -6.76 -42.01 25.53
C ASP A 138 -8.13 -41.34 25.67
N MET A 139 -8.11 -40.08 26.08
CA MET A 139 -9.33 -39.27 26.17
C MET A 139 -9.68 -38.75 24.77
N ALA A 140 -10.86 -39.11 24.25
CA ALA A 140 -11.44 -38.38 23.13
C ALA A 140 -11.75 -36.95 23.59
N MET A 141 -11.03 -35.96 23.05
CA MET A 141 -11.30 -34.56 23.36
C MET A 141 -12.76 -34.22 23.01
N ALA A 142 -13.48 -33.56 23.94
CA ALA A 142 -14.57 -32.69 23.55
C ALA A 142 -14.04 -31.74 22.46
N PRO A 143 -14.74 -31.54 21.33
CA PRO A 143 -14.18 -30.82 20.20
C PRO A 143 -13.67 -29.48 20.72
N ALA A 144 -12.35 -29.30 20.65
CA ALA A 144 -11.76 -28.01 20.93
C ALA A 144 -12.55 -27.01 20.11
N LEU A 145 -13.16 -26.01 20.76
CA LEU A 145 -13.81 -24.90 20.06
C LEU A 145 -12.82 -24.47 18.99
N ALA A 146 -13.13 -24.80 17.73
CA ALA A 146 -12.31 -24.44 16.61
C ALA A 146 -12.45 -22.93 16.51
N VAL A 147 -11.59 -22.22 17.25
CA VAL A 147 -11.31 -20.83 16.95
C VAL A 147 -10.57 -20.91 15.64
N GLU A 148 -11.32 -20.94 14.53
CA GLU A 148 -10.75 -20.61 13.24
C GLU A 148 -10.11 -19.24 13.46
N PRO A 149 -8.77 -19.12 13.43
CA PRO A 149 -8.16 -17.82 13.53
C PRO A 149 -8.74 -17.05 12.35
N THR A 150 -9.48 -15.98 12.64
CA THR A 150 -10.05 -15.10 11.63
C THR A 150 -8.87 -14.37 11.00
N LEU A 151 -8.11 -15.07 10.17
CA LEU A 151 -6.99 -14.59 9.42
C LEU A 151 -7.59 -13.67 8.35
N MET A 152 -7.88 -12.43 8.75
CA MET A 152 -8.41 -11.40 7.87
C MET A 152 -7.56 -11.39 6.60
N PRO A 153 -8.16 -11.37 5.41
CA PRO A 153 -7.39 -11.42 4.19
C PRO A 153 -6.38 -10.27 4.13
N LEU A 154 -5.20 -10.52 3.58
CA LEU A 154 -4.23 -9.45 3.37
C LEU A 154 -4.80 -8.44 2.35
N PRO A 155 -4.56 -7.13 2.56
CA PRO A 155 -4.99 -6.10 1.64
C PRO A 155 -4.17 -6.20 0.36
N ARG A 156 -4.79 -5.94 -0.78
CA ARG A 156 -4.04 -5.76 -2.02
C ARG A 156 -3.34 -4.40 -2.01
N LEU A 157 -2.06 -4.38 -2.37
CA LEU A 157 -1.32 -3.14 -2.56
C LEU A 157 -1.61 -2.57 -3.95
N ILE A 158 -2.07 -1.32 -3.99
CA ILE A 158 -2.24 -0.55 -5.22
C ILE A 158 -1.11 0.45 -5.30
N ILE A 159 -0.44 0.49 -6.46
CA ILE A 159 0.59 1.48 -6.74
C ILE A 159 -0.11 2.76 -7.18
N GLY A 160 0.26 3.89 -6.61
CA GLY A 160 -0.34 5.16 -6.97
C GLY A 160 0.55 6.34 -6.65
N VAL A 161 0.12 7.51 -7.11
CA VAL A 161 0.81 8.79 -6.88
C VAL A 161 -0.23 9.87 -6.68
N ARG A 162 0.03 10.77 -5.74
CA ARG A 162 -0.67 12.05 -5.69
C ARG A 162 0.08 13.06 -6.56
N LEU A 163 -0.50 13.38 -7.70
CA LEU A 163 -0.04 14.43 -8.61
C LEU A 163 -0.51 15.79 -8.07
N VAL A 164 0.46 16.61 -7.66
CA VAL A 164 0.25 18.01 -7.33
C VAL A 164 0.82 18.84 -8.47
N LEU A 165 -0.08 19.58 -9.13
CA LEU A 165 0.21 20.38 -10.31
C LEU A 165 0.52 21.82 -9.92
N MET A 166 1.26 22.52 -10.77
CA MET A 166 1.61 23.93 -10.56
C MET A 166 0.51 24.89 -11.00
N ASP A 167 -0.28 24.48 -11.99
CA ASP A 167 -1.28 25.28 -12.70
C ASP A 167 -2.73 24.96 -12.32
N SER A 168 -2.93 24.04 -11.37
CA SER A 168 -4.25 23.61 -10.91
C SER A 168 -4.28 23.44 -9.39
N ALA A 169 -5.33 23.95 -8.75
CA ALA A 169 -5.58 23.70 -7.34
C ALA A 169 -6.12 22.27 -7.08
N VAL A 170 -6.70 21.62 -8.09
CA VAL A 170 -7.12 20.22 -8.01
C VAL A 170 -5.89 19.32 -8.02
N GLN A 171 -5.78 18.48 -6.99
CA GLN A 171 -4.79 17.41 -6.95
C GLN A 171 -5.39 16.13 -7.51
N TRP A 172 -4.56 15.23 -8.01
CA TRP A 172 -5.03 14.01 -8.67
C TRP A 172 -4.34 12.79 -8.07
N LEU A 173 -5.10 11.77 -7.66
CA LEU A 173 -4.54 10.45 -7.42
C LEU A 173 -4.51 9.72 -8.75
N ALA A 174 -3.31 9.34 -9.20
CA ALA A 174 -3.11 8.54 -10.41
C ALA A 174 -2.79 7.10 -10.02
N LEU A 175 -3.67 6.19 -10.40
CA LEU A 175 -3.58 4.75 -10.13
C LEU A 175 -3.42 4.01 -11.46
N PRO A 176 -2.20 3.59 -11.85
CA PRO A 176 -1.98 2.82 -13.09
C PRO A 176 -2.71 1.47 -13.04
N THR A 177 -3.41 1.13 -14.12
CA THR A 177 -4.13 -0.16 -14.21
C THR A 177 -3.27 -1.31 -14.69
N ASP A 178 -2.18 -1.03 -15.42
CA ASP A 178 -1.28 -2.01 -16.02
C ASP A 178 0.18 -1.52 -16.04
N ARG A 179 1.12 -2.40 -16.47
CA ARG A 179 2.55 -2.09 -16.59
C ARG A 179 2.85 -0.92 -17.54
N ALA A 180 2.10 -0.78 -18.63
CA ALA A 180 2.31 0.29 -19.60
C ALA A 180 1.90 1.66 -19.02
N ALA A 181 0.81 1.70 -18.25
CA ALA A 181 0.36 2.85 -17.49
C ALA A 181 1.37 3.20 -16.41
N TYR A 182 1.88 2.21 -15.66
CA TYR A 182 2.95 2.46 -14.71
C TYR A 182 4.18 3.09 -15.36
N ALA A 183 4.62 2.59 -16.52
CA ALA A 183 5.74 3.18 -17.28
C ALA A 183 5.45 4.62 -17.75
N ARG A 184 4.20 4.94 -18.14
CA ARG A 184 3.80 6.32 -18.45
C ARG A 184 3.82 7.21 -17.21
N LEU A 185 3.36 6.72 -16.06
CA LEU A 185 3.41 7.45 -14.79
C LEU A 185 4.85 7.72 -14.34
N SER A 186 5.75 6.74 -14.47
CA SER A 186 7.17 6.93 -14.17
C SER A 186 7.79 7.99 -15.08
N ARG A 187 7.49 7.98 -16.38
CA ARG A 187 7.95 9.01 -17.32
C ARG A 187 7.42 10.40 -16.99
N LEU A 188 6.13 10.51 -16.65
CA LEU A 188 5.52 11.76 -16.20
C LEU A 188 6.27 12.35 -14.99
N LEU A 189 6.53 11.52 -13.98
CA LEU A 189 7.28 11.96 -12.80
C LEU A 189 8.73 12.34 -13.11
N SER A 190 9.42 11.58 -13.96
CA SER A 190 10.77 11.91 -14.38
C SER A 190 10.84 13.24 -15.13
N LEU A 191 9.85 13.50 -16.00
CA LEU A 191 9.72 14.77 -16.70
C LEU A 191 9.53 15.94 -15.72
N GLY A 192 8.64 15.79 -14.73
CA GLY A 192 8.41 16.84 -13.73
C GLY A 192 9.62 17.07 -12.82
N LYS A 193 10.35 16.02 -12.47
CA LYS A 193 11.58 16.12 -11.66
C LYS A 193 12.75 16.72 -12.45
N GLY A 194 12.85 16.41 -13.75
CA GLY A 194 13.87 16.98 -14.62
C GLY A 194 13.71 18.49 -14.85
N ARG A 195 12.49 19.01 -14.72
CA ARG A 195 12.18 20.45 -14.82
C ARG A 195 12.38 21.23 -13.52
N ALA A 196 12.50 20.54 -12.39
CA ALA A 196 12.45 21.15 -11.07
C ALA A 196 13.81 21.11 -10.35
N PRO A 197 14.05 21.99 -9.36
CA PRO A 197 15.18 21.86 -8.44
C PRO A 197 15.18 20.52 -7.72
N LYS A 198 16.34 20.13 -7.16
CA LYS A 198 16.48 18.88 -6.40
C LYS A 198 15.48 18.84 -5.24
N GLY A 199 14.65 17.80 -5.21
CA GLY A 199 13.64 17.60 -4.17
C GLY A 199 12.25 18.13 -4.54
N GLU A 200 12.11 18.82 -5.67
CA GLU A 200 10.83 19.28 -6.19
C GLU A 200 10.39 18.48 -7.43
N CYS A 201 9.15 18.69 -7.86
CA CYS A 201 8.62 18.11 -9.08
C CYS A 201 7.57 19.05 -9.66
N HIS A 202 7.86 19.60 -10.84
CA HIS A 202 7.08 20.63 -11.51
C HIS A 202 6.24 19.99 -12.62
N LEU A 203 4.99 19.69 -12.29
CA LEU A 203 4.01 19.09 -13.21
C LEU A 203 2.92 20.09 -13.56
N ARG A 204 2.46 20.06 -14.80
CA ARG A 204 1.34 20.84 -15.30
C ARG A 204 0.20 19.94 -15.75
N GLN A 205 -1.00 20.50 -15.87
CA GLN A 205 -2.16 19.78 -16.36
C GLN A 205 -1.93 19.15 -17.75
N ALA A 206 -1.21 19.86 -18.62
CA ALA A 206 -0.83 19.34 -19.94
C ALA A 206 -0.02 18.03 -19.85
N ASP A 207 0.92 17.93 -18.91
CA ASP A 207 1.72 16.71 -18.75
C ASP A 207 0.83 15.51 -18.35
N VAL A 208 -0.20 15.76 -17.52
CA VAL A 208 -1.18 14.72 -17.15
C VAL A 208 -2.01 14.30 -18.36
N MET A 209 -2.43 15.25 -19.19
CA MET A 209 -3.21 14.98 -20.41
C MET A 209 -2.45 14.09 -21.41
N ASP A 210 -1.14 14.24 -21.49
CA ASP A 210 -0.29 13.49 -22.40
C ASP A 210 0.06 12.09 -21.86
N HIS A 211 0.23 11.96 -20.54
CA HIS A 211 0.78 10.75 -19.94
C HIS A 211 -0.20 9.89 -19.15
N ALA A 212 -1.40 10.36 -18.78
CA ALA A 212 -2.30 9.62 -17.88
C ALA A 212 -3.14 8.49 -18.52
N THR A 213 -2.89 8.16 -19.79
CA THR A 213 -3.59 7.06 -20.48
C THR A 213 -3.42 5.75 -19.70
N GLY A 214 -4.51 4.99 -19.50
CA GLY A 214 -4.51 3.74 -18.71
C GLY A 214 -4.34 3.93 -17.20
N MET A 215 -4.55 5.14 -16.68
CA MET A 215 -4.59 5.39 -15.23
C MET A 215 -6.01 5.73 -14.82
N ILE A 216 -6.42 5.25 -13.65
CA ILE A 216 -7.58 5.79 -12.95
C ILE A 216 -7.14 7.07 -12.24
N LEU A 217 -7.90 8.15 -12.46
CA LEU A 217 -7.64 9.47 -11.91
C LEU A 217 -8.73 9.83 -10.90
N ILE A 218 -8.35 10.13 -9.67
CA ILE A 218 -9.28 10.58 -8.62
C ILE A 218 -8.96 12.03 -8.28
N ALA A 219 -9.89 12.93 -8.58
CA ALA A 219 -9.74 14.35 -8.31
C ALA A 219 -9.91 14.66 -6.81
N LEU A 220 -9.06 15.52 -6.28
CA LEU A 220 -9.10 16.03 -4.92
C LEU A 220 -9.10 17.56 -4.95
N PRO A 221 -10.28 18.19 -5.09
CA PRO A 221 -10.40 19.64 -5.00
C PRO A 221 -9.97 20.15 -3.62
N GLN A 222 -9.08 21.14 -3.59
CA GLN A 222 -8.57 21.70 -2.32
C GLN A 222 -9.43 22.86 -1.79
N GLY A 223 -10.28 23.44 -2.64
CA GLY A 223 -11.19 24.56 -2.32
C GLY A 223 -12.67 24.21 -2.50
N ALA A 224 -13.53 25.24 -2.49
CA ALA A 224 -14.98 25.10 -2.58
C ALA A 224 -15.52 24.73 -3.98
N GLY A 225 -14.66 24.24 -4.89
CA GLY A 225 -15.04 23.89 -6.26
C GLY A 225 -15.29 25.14 -7.10
N SER A 226 -14.25 25.93 -7.33
CA SER A 226 -14.32 27.11 -8.20
C SER A 226 -14.69 26.73 -9.65
N ALA A 227 -15.05 27.73 -10.45
CA ALA A 227 -15.30 27.52 -11.88
C ALA A 227 -14.05 26.96 -12.60
N ALA A 228 -12.85 27.39 -12.18
CA ALA A 228 -11.59 26.87 -12.70
C ALA A 228 -11.40 25.39 -12.34
N ASP A 229 -11.63 25.01 -11.07
CA ASP A 229 -11.57 23.60 -10.65
C ASP A 229 -12.53 22.75 -11.48
N THR A 230 -13.77 23.23 -11.68
CA THR A 230 -14.78 22.52 -12.47
C THR A 230 -14.35 22.37 -13.94
N ALA A 231 -13.73 23.40 -14.52
CA ALA A 231 -13.19 23.33 -15.88
C ALA A 231 -12.08 22.26 -15.99
N ASP A 232 -11.19 22.17 -14.99
CA ASP A 232 -10.12 21.17 -14.96
C ASP A 232 -10.66 19.75 -14.87
N LEU A 233 -11.67 19.53 -14.03
CA LEU A 233 -12.38 18.26 -13.96
C LEU A 233 -12.96 17.88 -15.32
N LEU A 234 -13.68 18.79 -15.98
CA LEU A 234 -14.31 18.53 -17.28
C LEU A 234 -13.30 18.25 -18.39
N ARG A 235 -12.14 18.95 -18.42
CA ARG A 235 -11.07 18.70 -19.40
C ARG A 235 -10.55 17.26 -19.30
N LEU A 236 -10.22 16.83 -18.09
CA LEU A 236 -9.71 15.47 -17.82
C LEU A 236 -10.78 14.41 -18.12
N THR A 237 -12.03 14.68 -17.74
CA THR A 237 -13.16 13.77 -17.98
C THR A 237 -13.39 13.51 -19.47
N ARG A 238 -13.31 14.54 -20.31
CA ARG A 238 -13.46 14.41 -21.77
C ARG A 238 -12.35 13.56 -22.39
N ARG A 239 -11.12 13.64 -21.86
CA ARG A 239 -9.96 12.90 -22.37
C ARG A 239 -9.93 11.45 -21.90
N PHE A 240 -10.30 11.21 -20.64
CA PHE A 240 -10.17 9.93 -19.95
C PHE A 240 -11.53 9.40 -19.48
N ALA A 241 -12.49 9.32 -20.39
CA ALA A 241 -13.86 8.89 -20.08
C ALA A 241 -13.88 7.54 -19.35
N GLY A 242 -14.67 7.44 -18.27
CA GLY A 242 -14.79 6.22 -17.45
C GLY A 242 -13.58 5.89 -16.56
N MET A 243 -12.54 6.72 -16.57
CA MET A 243 -11.33 6.57 -15.73
C MET A 243 -11.19 7.69 -14.69
N VAL A 244 -12.07 8.70 -14.72
CA VAL A 244 -12.02 9.86 -13.83
C VAL A 244 -13.09 9.78 -12.75
N TYR A 245 -12.72 10.07 -11.51
CA TYR A 245 -13.57 10.03 -10.33
C TYR A 245 -13.41 11.31 -9.50
N LEU A 246 -14.42 11.62 -8.68
CA LEU A 246 -14.35 12.70 -7.70
C LEU A 246 -14.08 12.14 -6.30
N GLY A 247 -12.94 12.46 -5.72
CA GLY A 247 -12.56 12.02 -4.38
C GLY A 247 -13.24 12.84 -3.28
N ALA A 248 -13.88 12.16 -2.35
CA ALA A 248 -14.42 12.72 -1.12
C ALA A 248 -13.47 12.37 0.04
N ALA A 249 -12.63 13.35 0.40
CA ALA A 249 -11.69 13.26 1.50
C ALA A 249 -12.16 14.11 2.69
N PRO A 250 -12.30 13.53 3.90
CA PRO A 250 -12.64 14.27 5.12
C PRO A 250 -11.49 15.18 5.57
N ARG A 251 -11.83 16.30 6.19
CA ARG A 251 -10.92 17.18 6.93
C ARG A 251 -10.97 16.95 8.42
N TYR A 252 -11.98 16.23 8.92
CA TYR A 252 -12.17 15.88 10.33
C TYR A 252 -12.33 17.10 11.24
N ASP A 253 -12.92 18.18 10.75
CA ASP A 253 -13.16 19.42 11.49
C ASP A 253 -14.64 19.60 11.89
N GLY A 254 -15.43 18.53 11.77
CA GLY A 254 -16.88 18.54 12.04
C GLY A 254 -17.73 19.04 10.87
N GLN A 255 -17.12 19.58 9.80
CA GLN A 255 -17.82 20.10 8.62
C GLN A 255 -17.75 19.15 7.41
N ASP A 256 -17.44 17.87 7.64
CA ASP A 256 -17.28 16.90 6.56
C ASP A 256 -18.58 16.58 5.84
N GLN A 257 -19.71 16.48 6.55
CA GLN A 257 -21.00 16.14 5.94
C GLN A 257 -21.48 17.21 4.93
N PRO A 258 -21.49 18.51 5.26
CA PRO A 258 -21.76 19.56 4.26
C PRO A 258 -20.80 19.56 3.08
N ARG A 259 -19.52 19.21 3.28
CA ARG A 259 -18.55 19.11 2.18
C ARG A 259 -18.83 17.92 1.28
N PHE A 260 -19.21 16.79 1.84
CA PHE A 260 -19.63 15.63 1.05
C PHE A 260 -20.91 15.93 0.26
N ASP A 261 -21.85 16.69 0.82
CA ASP A 261 -23.04 17.17 0.09
C ASP A 261 -22.65 18.07 -1.09
N ALA A 262 -21.73 19.02 -0.88
CA ALA A 262 -21.23 19.88 -1.96
C ALA A 262 -20.51 19.09 -3.06
N LEU A 263 -19.71 18.09 -2.67
CA LEU A 263 -19.03 17.18 -3.61
C LEU A 263 -20.03 16.29 -4.35
N ALA A 264 -21.10 15.83 -3.70
CA ALA A 264 -22.18 15.10 -4.36
C ALA A 264 -22.90 15.97 -5.41
N GLY A 265 -23.15 17.24 -5.10
CA GLY A 265 -23.66 18.21 -6.08
C GLY A 265 -22.69 18.46 -7.24
N LEU A 266 -21.38 18.53 -6.97
CA LEU A 266 -20.36 18.64 -8.02
C LEU A 266 -20.28 17.37 -8.89
N SER A 267 -20.38 16.20 -8.27
CA SER A 267 -20.47 14.90 -8.96
C SER A 267 -21.66 14.87 -9.94
N GLN A 268 -22.82 15.37 -9.52
CA GLN A 268 -24.01 15.44 -10.39
C GLN A 268 -23.81 16.40 -11.58
N ARG A 269 -23.25 17.59 -11.35
CA ARG A 269 -23.01 18.58 -12.43
C ARG A 269 -21.96 18.16 -13.44
N THR A 270 -20.94 17.42 -12.99
CA THR A 270 -19.81 17.01 -13.83
C THR A 270 -19.97 15.60 -14.40
N GLY A 271 -20.91 14.80 -13.89
CA GLY A 271 -21.06 13.39 -14.21
C GLY A 271 -19.96 12.50 -13.62
N LEU A 272 -19.10 13.03 -12.74
CA LEU A 272 -18.00 12.28 -12.14
C LEU A 272 -18.49 11.46 -10.95
N PRO A 273 -18.30 10.13 -10.93
CA PRO A 273 -18.71 9.32 -9.79
C PRO A 273 -17.86 9.63 -8.55
N MET A 274 -18.53 9.88 -7.42
CA MET A 274 -17.86 10.17 -6.16
C MET A 274 -17.30 8.92 -5.48
N VAL A 275 -16.06 8.96 -4.97
CA VAL A 275 -15.41 7.86 -4.23
C VAL A 275 -14.96 8.32 -2.84
N ALA A 276 -15.14 7.47 -1.83
CA ALA A 276 -14.73 7.74 -0.47
C ALA A 276 -13.22 7.52 -0.30
N LEU A 277 -12.55 8.45 0.39
CA LEU A 277 -11.12 8.43 0.66
C LEU A 277 -10.86 8.81 2.13
N GLY A 278 -9.75 8.36 2.72
CA GLY A 278 -9.39 8.69 4.10
C GLY A 278 -8.42 9.86 4.26
N ASP A 279 -7.72 10.25 3.17
CA ASP A 279 -6.63 11.24 3.13
C ASP A 279 -5.59 11.02 4.25
N VAL A 280 -5.14 9.78 4.35
CA VAL A 280 -4.37 9.24 5.46
C VAL A 280 -2.94 9.79 5.47
N LEU A 281 -2.49 10.27 6.63
CA LEU A 281 -1.10 10.68 6.89
C LEU A 281 -0.36 9.73 7.82
N MET A 282 -1.07 8.89 8.56
CA MET A 282 -0.49 8.03 9.57
C MET A 282 -1.22 6.70 9.72
N HIS A 283 -0.53 5.65 10.18
CA HIS A 283 -1.17 4.36 10.43
C HIS A 283 -2.02 4.37 11.72
N HIS A 284 -1.56 5.06 12.77
CA HIS A 284 -2.21 5.11 14.08
C HIS A 284 -2.25 6.54 14.64
N GLY A 285 -3.27 6.86 15.44
CA GLY A 285 -3.47 8.21 15.98
C GLY A 285 -2.37 8.68 16.94
N SER A 286 -1.61 7.75 17.54
CA SER A 286 -0.44 8.07 18.37
C SER A 286 0.67 8.79 17.59
N ARG A 287 0.70 8.66 16.26
CA ARG A 287 1.66 9.34 15.37
C ARG A 287 1.34 10.83 15.15
N ARG A 288 0.23 11.35 15.67
CA ARG A 288 -0.13 12.78 15.53
C ARG A 288 1.00 13.71 15.96
N ARG A 289 1.60 13.48 17.14
CA ARG A 289 2.68 14.33 17.66
C ARG A 289 3.88 14.37 16.71
N LEU A 290 4.21 13.23 16.10
CA LEU A 290 5.27 13.18 15.10
C LEU A 290 4.88 13.97 13.84
N ALA A 291 3.64 13.86 13.37
CA ALA A 291 3.15 14.63 12.22
C ALA A 291 3.23 16.16 12.45
N ASP A 292 2.92 16.60 13.67
CA ASP A 292 3.04 18.01 14.05
C ASP A 292 4.51 18.45 14.08
N VAL A 293 5.43 17.64 14.62
CA VAL A 293 6.88 17.91 14.58
C VAL A 293 7.41 17.97 13.14
N LEU A 294 6.97 17.07 12.26
CA LEU A 294 7.33 17.12 10.84
C LEU A 294 6.82 18.41 10.17
N THR A 295 5.65 18.89 10.56
CA THR A 295 5.11 20.17 10.09
C THR A 295 5.95 21.35 10.58
N CYS A 296 6.36 21.35 11.84
CA CYS A 296 7.32 22.32 12.39
C CYS A 296 8.62 22.36 11.58
N LEU A 297 9.23 21.21 11.30
CA LEU A 297 10.45 21.13 10.49
C LEU A 297 10.25 21.65 9.07
N ARG A 298 9.13 21.28 8.44
CA ARG A 298 8.78 21.72 7.08
C ARG A 298 8.57 23.23 6.97
N GLN A 299 8.06 23.86 8.01
CA GLN A 299 7.71 25.29 8.02
C GLN A 299 8.74 26.17 8.74
N GLY A 300 9.77 25.58 9.36
CA GLY A 300 10.72 26.33 10.18
C GLY A 300 10.12 26.91 11.47
N LEU A 301 9.18 26.19 12.08
CA LEU A 301 8.48 26.62 13.31
C LEU A 301 8.89 25.77 14.51
N THR A 302 8.74 26.31 15.73
CA THR A 302 8.78 25.53 16.97
C THR A 302 7.41 24.93 17.29
N VAL A 303 7.38 23.91 18.15
CA VAL A 303 6.11 23.29 18.58
C VAL A 303 5.19 24.31 19.26
N ASP A 304 5.73 25.23 20.05
CA ASP A 304 4.94 26.28 20.71
C ASP A 304 4.33 27.29 19.71
N ARG A 305 4.92 27.43 18.52
CA ARG A 305 4.50 28.37 17.47
C ARG A 305 3.69 27.73 16.34
N ILE A 306 3.45 26.42 16.39
CA ILE A 306 2.78 25.69 15.30
C ILE A 306 1.36 26.20 15.03
N GLY A 307 0.66 26.69 16.08
CA GLY A 307 -0.65 27.31 15.97
C GLY A 307 -1.64 26.51 15.10
N LYS A 308 -2.21 27.16 14.08
CA LYS A 308 -3.19 26.58 13.15
C LYS A 308 -2.59 25.60 12.13
N HIS A 309 -1.27 25.43 12.09
CA HIS A 309 -0.62 24.45 11.22
C HIS A 309 -0.62 23.04 11.82
N ALA A 310 -0.89 22.90 13.12
CA ALA A 310 -1.06 21.60 13.76
C ALA A 310 -2.27 20.87 13.18
N LEU A 311 -2.20 19.54 13.18
CA LEU A 311 -3.37 18.73 12.90
C LEU A 311 -4.43 19.00 13.98
N PRO A 312 -5.71 19.21 13.62
CA PRO A 312 -6.77 19.48 14.60
C PRO A 312 -6.96 18.30 15.56
N ASN A 313 -6.80 17.09 15.05
CA ASN A 313 -6.96 15.83 15.78
C ASN A 313 -6.11 14.71 15.14
N ALA A 314 -6.24 13.50 15.67
CA ALA A 314 -5.53 12.32 15.20
C ALA A 314 -6.31 11.52 14.13
N GLU A 315 -7.32 12.13 13.50
CA GLU A 315 -8.25 11.41 12.62
C GLU A 315 -7.68 11.12 11.23
N ARG A 316 -6.63 11.81 10.79
CA ARG A 316 -5.89 11.47 9.55
C ARG A 316 -5.06 10.17 9.67
N ARG A 317 -5.52 9.24 10.52
CA ARG A 317 -5.02 7.87 10.67
C ARG A 317 -5.75 6.92 9.73
N LEU A 318 -5.17 5.74 9.50
CA LEU A 318 -5.86 4.66 8.81
C LEU A 318 -7.09 4.21 9.64
N LYS A 319 -8.23 4.04 8.96
CA LYS A 319 -9.54 3.72 9.55
C LYS A 319 -10.02 2.34 9.10
N SER A 320 -10.80 1.69 9.96
CA SER A 320 -11.43 0.42 9.61
C SER A 320 -12.53 0.63 8.55
N PRO A 321 -12.90 -0.41 7.79
CA PRO A 321 -14.06 -0.33 6.89
C PRO A 321 -15.35 0.11 7.61
N THR A 322 -15.55 -0.35 8.85
CA THR A 322 -16.70 0.04 9.68
C THR A 322 -16.70 1.53 10.03
N ASP A 323 -15.54 2.09 10.39
CA ASP A 323 -15.41 3.53 10.67
C ASP A 323 -15.70 4.36 9.42
N MET A 324 -15.19 3.93 8.27
CA MET A 324 -15.42 4.61 6.99
C MET A 324 -16.88 4.50 6.55
N ALA A 325 -17.52 3.34 6.73
CA ALA A 325 -18.93 3.16 6.47
C ALA A 325 -19.81 4.08 7.33
N ARG A 326 -19.46 4.28 8.61
CA ARG A 326 -20.15 5.25 9.49
C ARG A 326 -19.95 6.69 9.02
N LEU A 327 -18.72 7.07 8.67
CA LEU A 327 -18.42 8.41 8.18
C LEU A 327 -19.15 8.73 6.86
N PHE A 328 -19.25 7.75 5.97
CA PHE A 328 -19.91 7.85 4.67
C PHE A 328 -21.33 7.25 4.67
N GLN A 329 -22.01 7.20 5.82
CA GLN A 329 -23.34 6.59 5.92
C GLN A 329 -24.39 7.19 4.96
N ARG A 330 -24.26 8.49 4.62
CA ARG A 330 -25.11 9.18 3.63
C ARG A 330 -24.71 8.90 2.18
N PHE A 331 -23.53 8.31 1.96
CA PHE A 331 -22.94 8.06 0.66
C PHE A 331 -22.35 6.63 0.53
N PRO A 332 -23.12 5.56 0.78
CA PRO A 332 -22.61 4.19 0.76
C PRO A 332 -22.05 3.77 -0.61
N ALA A 333 -22.55 4.36 -1.70
CA ALA A 333 -22.03 4.13 -3.04
C ALA A 333 -20.57 4.59 -3.20
N ALA A 334 -20.15 5.63 -2.47
CA ALA A 334 -18.77 6.12 -2.52
C ALA A 334 -17.78 5.12 -1.88
N ILE A 335 -18.21 4.40 -0.85
CA ILE A 335 -17.44 3.31 -0.22
C ILE A 335 -17.32 2.13 -1.16
N LYS A 336 -18.44 1.64 -1.72
CA LYS A 336 -18.42 0.53 -2.69
C LYS A 336 -17.50 0.81 -3.88
N ARG A 337 -17.53 2.05 -4.37
CA ARG A 337 -16.68 2.51 -5.47
C ARG A 337 -15.19 2.46 -5.18
N SER A 338 -14.78 2.58 -3.91
CA SER A 338 -13.37 2.41 -3.55
C SER A 338 -12.88 1.01 -3.89
N VAL A 339 -13.71 -0.01 -3.64
CA VAL A 339 -13.43 -1.42 -3.95
C VAL A 339 -13.52 -1.66 -5.46
N GLU A 340 -14.52 -1.09 -6.14
CA GLU A 340 -14.62 -1.16 -7.62
C GLU A 340 -13.38 -0.59 -8.31
N ILE A 341 -12.89 0.58 -7.87
CA ILE A 341 -11.66 1.18 -8.41
C ILE A 341 -10.47 0.30 -8.08
N ALA A 342 -10.41 -0.21 -6.85
CA ALA A 342 -9.36 -1.12 -6.48
C ALA A 342 -9.33 -2.27 -7.49
N ASP A 343 -10.42 -3.00 -7.70
CA ASP A 343 -10.46 -4.20 -8.55
C ASP A 343 -10.06 -3.94 -9.99
N ARG A 344 -10.26 -2.72 -10.49
CA ARG A 344 -9.79 -2.29 -11.82
C ARG A 344 -8.28 -2.04 -11.91
N CYS A 345 -7.61 -1.78 -10.79
CA CYS A 345 -6.16 -1.56 -10.75
C CYS A 345 -5.42 -2.91 -10.71
N GLY A 346 -5.09 -3.49 -11.85
CA GLY A 346 -4.46 -4.82 -11.92
C GLY A 346 -2.94 -4.83 -11.64
N PHE A 347 -2.25 -3.70 -11.88
CA PHE A 347 -0.79 -3.65 -11.84
C PHE A 347 -0.18 -4.01 -10.48
N SER A 348 0.81 -4.90 -10.52
CA SER A 348 1.65 -5.30 -9.38
C SER A 348 3.13 -5.09 -9.68
N LEU A 349 3.90 -4.63 -8.69
CA LEU A 349 5.36 -4.54 -8.79
C LEU A 349 6.04 -5.91 -9.02
N ALA A 350 5.35 -7.02 -8.76
CA ALA A 350 5.86 -8.36 -9.06
C ALA A 350 5.98 -8.63 -10.58
N GLU A 351 5.32 -7.84 -11.43
CA GLU A 351 5.44 -7.93 -12.90
C GLU A 351 6.74 -7.33 -13.43
N LEU A 352 7.49 -6.60 -12.60
CA LEU A 352 8.76 -5.98 -12.99
C LEU A 352 9.88 -7.01 -12.83
N SER A 353 10.39 -7.50 -13.96
CA SER A 353 11.64 -8.25 -14.03
C SER A 353 12.83 -7.31 -14.09
N TYR A 354 13.97 -7.75 -13.55
CA TYR A 354 15.24 -7.08 -13.76
C TYR A 354 15.63 -7.21 -15.25
N GLU A 355 15.63 -6.10 -15.98
CA GLU A 355 16.11 -6.02 -17.35
C GLU A 355 17.60 -5.63 -17.30
N TYR A 356 18.47 -6.60 -17.57
CA TYR A 356 19.91 -6.33 -17.70
C TYR A 356 20.14 -5.61 -19.04
N PRO A 357 20.94 -4.53 -19.09
CA PRO A 357 21.25 -3.85 -20.35
C PRO A 357 21.85 -4.82 -21.38
N ASP A 358 21.55 -4.63 -22.66
CA ASP A 358 22.18 -5.44 -23.71
C ASP A 358 23.70 -5.22 -23.68
N GLU A 359 24.46 -6.24 -23.29
CA GLU A 359 25.92 -6.22 -23.28
C GLU A 359 26.54 -6.56 -24.64
N ILE A 360 25.70 -6.81 -25.65
CA ILE A 360 26.12 -7.11 -27.02
C ILE A 360 26.87 -5.89 -27.54
N THR A 361 28.17 -6.06 -27.75
CA THR A 361 29.07 -5.03 -28.29
C THR A 361 29.74 -5.63 -29.53
N ASP A 362 29.72 -4.90 -30.65
CA ASP A 362 30.32 -5.34 -31.92
C ASP A 362 29.82 -6.70 -32.44
N GLY A 363 28.59 -7.10 -32.09
CA GLY A 363 28.01 -8.39 -32.48
C GLY A 363 28.50 -9.61 -31.67
N GLU A 364 29.34 -9.40 -30.65
CA GLU A 364 29.79 -10.44 -29.72
C GLU A 364 28.73 -10.67 -28.63
N ALA A 365 28.37 -11.94 -28.36
CA ALA A 365 27.47 -12.26 -27.26
C ALA A 365 28.14 -11.96 -25.91
N ALA A 366 27.34 -11.53 -24.93
CA ALA A 366 27.82 -11.16 -23.58
C ALA A 366 28.70 -12.25 -22.94
N GLN A 367 28.29 -13.51 -23.10
CA GLN A 367 29.01 -14.67 -22.54
C GLN A 367 30.38 -14.89 -23.19
N ASP A 368 30.46 -14.75 -24.51
CA ASP A 368 31.70 -14.94 -25.27
C ASP A 368 32.69 -13.83 -24.94
N ARG A 369 32.19 -12.59 -24.85
CA ARG A 369 32.97 -11.44 -24.41
C ARG A 369 33.49 -11.61 -22.99
N LEU A 370 32.65 -12.08 -22.07
CA LEU A 370 33.04 -12.36 -20.69
C LEU A 370 34.15 -13.41 -20.63
N ALA A 371 34.01 -14.51 -21.37
CA ALA A 371 35.03 -15.56 -21.45
C ALA A 371 36.36 -14.99 -21.99
N ARG A 372 36.32 -14.23 -23.09
CA ARG A 372 37.50 -13.61 -23.69
C ARG A 372 38.20 -12.63 -22.75
N ILE A 373 37.47 -11.74 -22.10
CA ILE A 373 38.05 -10.78 -21.13
C ILE A 373 38.62 -11.52 -19.92
N THR A 374 37.97 -12.60 -19.48
CA THR A 374 38.44 -13.44 -18.38
C THR A 374 39.77 -14.12 -18.73
N ASP A 375 39.91 -14.64 -19.96
CA ASP A 375 41.17 -15.23 -20.44
C ASP A 375 42.30 -14.19 -20.53
N ILE A 376 42.00 -12.98 -21.03
CA ILE A 376 42.96 -11.85 -21.04
C ILE A 376 43.37 -11.49 -19.59
N GLY A 377 42.41 -11.49 -18.67
CA GLY A 377 42.66 -11.24 -17.24
C GLY A 377 43.52 -12.33 -16.59
N LEU A 378 43.29 -13.59 -16.93
CA LEU A 378 44.07 -14.73 -16.46
C LEU A 378 45.53 -14.65 -16.93
N ALA A 379 45.76 -14.34 -18.20
CA ALA A 379 47.10 -14.18 -18.76
C ALA A 379 47.87 -13.02 -18.10
N LYS A 380 47.19 -11.91 -17.79
CA LYS A 380 47.79 -10.79 -17.05
C LYS A 380 48.10 -11.12 -15.59
N ARG A 381 47.23 -11.87 -14.92
CA ARG A 381 47.36 -12.18 -13.48
C ARG A 381 48.30 -13.35 -13.19
N PHE A 382 48.47 -14.27 -14.14
CA PHE A 382 49.34 -15.43 -14.03
C PHE A 382 50.32 -15.51 -15.23
N PRO A 383 51.32 -14.61 -15.30
CA PRO A 383 52.26 -14.56 -16.42
C PRO A 383 53.14 -15.81 -16.56
N ALA A 384 53.35 -16.56 -15.47
CA ALA A 384 54.13 -17.81 -15.47
C ALA A 384 53.26 -19.08 -15.71
N GLY A 385 51.97 -18.91 -16.01
CA GLY A 385 51.02 -20.00 -16.21
C GLY A 385 49.93 -20.04 -15.13
N VAL A 386 48.70 -20.32 -15.56
CA VAL A 386 47.53 -20.41 -14.69
C VAL A 386 47.49 -21.78 -14.00
N PRO A 387 47.44 -21.86 -12.65
CA PRO A 387 47.28 -23.13 -11.95
C PRO A 387 45.97 -23.85 -12.31
N ASP A 388 46.00 -25.17 -12.45
CA ASP A 388 44.85 -25.98 -12.89
C ASP A 388 43.63 -25.83 -11.99
N ALA A 389 43.85 -25.71 -10.67
CA ALA A 389 42.78 -25.46 -9.71
C ALA A 389 42.05 -24.14 -9.96
N THR A 390 42.76 -23.11 -10.41
CA THR A 390 42.18 -21.80 -10.74
C THR A 390 41.44 -21.85 -12.07
N ARG A 391 42.01 -22.53 -13.07
CA ARG A 391 41.36 -22.75 -14.37
C ARG A 391 40.03 -23.49 -14.21
N ALA A 392 40.00 -24.53 -13.38
CA ALA A 392 38.77 -25.29 -13.09
C ALA A 392 37.69 -24.43 -12.42
N LYS A 393 38.06 -23.50 -11.53
CA LYS A 393 37.12 -22.56 -10.91
C LYS A 393 36.53 -21.58 -11.92
N VAL A 394 37.36 -21.00 -12.80
CA VAL A 394 36.89 -20.07 -13.84
C VAL A 394 35.90 -20.75 -14.79
N VAL A 395 36.21 -21.97 -15.25
CA VAL A 395 35.28 -22.74 -16.11
C VAL A 395 33.96 -23.03 -15.41
N LYS A 396 33.97 -23.27 -14.09
CA LYS A 396 32.76 -23.46 -13.30
C LYS A 396 31.97 -22.17 -13.16
N GLU A 397 32.62 -21.05 -12.87
CA GLU A 397 31.98 -19.74 -12.71
C GLU A 397 31.39 -19.21 -14.02
N LEU A 398 32.04 -19.44 -15.17
CA LEU A 398 31.51 -19.08 -16.49
C LEU A 398 30.31 -19.93 -16.96
N ARG A 399 29.88 -20.94 -16.19
CA ARG A 399 28.67 -21.75 -16.51
C ARG A 399 27.45 -21.38 -15.66
N ILE A 400 27.65 -20.67 -14.57
CA ILE A 400 26.60 -20.20 -13.64
C ILE A 400 26.06 -18.90 -14.19
#